data_AF-A0A495X629-F1
#
_entry.id   AF-A0A495X629-F1
#
_cell.length_a   1.000
_cell.length_b   1.000
_cell.length_c   1.000
_cell.angle_alpha   90.00
_cell.angle_beta   90.00
_cell.angle_gamma   90.00
#
_symmetry.space_group_name_H-M   'P 1'
#
loop_
_entity.id
_entity.type
_entity.pdbx_description
1 polymer ?
#
loop_
_entity_poly.entity_id
_entity_poly.type
_entity_poly.pdbx_seq_one_letter_code
_entity_poly.pdbx_strand_id
1 'polypeptide(L)'
;MANVSAEAMLTSVLGTEGLLDLFGACVEASARTPLHVKRRMLARLLAEGYGEPDPAKLENRVYMARILNDLEQPHFLLLKELASVEEATLVHLATLLDPPQFVDSTLSTLSRNGLVRTVHQFLSPRYPTSYSELDGQPGAPQGGRFAITILGRDFCRWAEDAAEEL
;
A
#
# COMPACT_ATOMS: atom_id res chain seq x y z
N MET A 1 -13.00 -21.61 -22.03
CA MET A 1 -13.25 -20.98 -20.71
C MET A 1 -14.55 -21.55 -20.17
N ALA A 2 -14.51 -22.31 -19.08
CA ALA A 2 -15.72 -22.84 -18.47
C ALA A 2 -16.46 -21.67 -17.78
N ASN A 3 -17.70 -21.42 -18.18
CA ASN A 3 -18.60 -20.53 -17.43
C ASN A 3 -18.90 -21.20 -16.10
N VAL A 4 -18.13 -20.87 -15.07
CA VAL A 4 -18.48 -21.22 -13.69
C VAL A 4 -19.74 -20.42 -13.37
N SER A 5 -20.85 -21.09 -13.07
CA SER A 5 -22.08 -20.37 -12.72
C SER A 5 -21.87 -19.63 -11.39
N ALA A 6 -22.51 -18.47 -11.22
CA ALA A 6 -22.45 -17.71 -9.98
C ALA A 6 -22.85 -18.56 -8.75
N GLU A 7 -23.74 -19.53 -8.95
CA GLU A 7 -24.18 -20.49 -7.93
C GLU A 7 -23.07 -21.47 -7.51
N ALA A 8 -22.27 -21.96 -8.47
CA ALA A 8 -21.10 -22.80 -8.19
C ALA A 8 -20.00 -22.01 -7.45
N MET A 9 -19.80 -20.74 -7.82
CA MET A 9 -18.87 -19.85 -7.09
C MET A 9 -19.35 -19.61 -5.66
N LEU A 10 -20.64 -19.29 -5.45
CA LEU A 10 -21.19 -19.07 -4.11
C LEU A 10 -21.10 -20.33 -3.24
N THR A 11 -21.33 -21.51 -3.82
CA THR A 11 -21.22 -22.78 -3.10
C THR A 11 -19.79 -23.07 -2.65
N SER A 12 -18.78 -22.74 -3.47
CA SER A 12 -17.37 -22.91 -3.07
C SER A 12 -16.93 -21.89 -2.01
N VAL A 13 -17.42 -20.65 -2.10
CA VAL A 13 -17.16 -19.58 -1.13
C VAL A 13 -17.71 -19.95 0.24
N LEU A 14 -18.96 -20.41 0.31
CA LEU A 14 -19.61 -20.78 1.57
C LEU A 14 -19.00 -22.02 2.24
N GLY A 15 -18.26 -22.84 1.48
CA GLY A 15 -17.58 -24.04 1.97
C GLY A 15 -16.15 -23.82 2.48
N THR A 16 -15.56 -22.63 2.26
CA THR A 16 -14.17 -22.33 2.62
C THR A 16 -14.09 -21.01 3.38
N GLU A 17 -13.85 -21.06 4.70
CA GLU A 17 -13.87 -19.90 5.60
C GLU A 17 -13.01 -18.73 5.09
N GLY A 18 -11.76 -19.00 4.69
CA GLY A 18 -10.86 -17.97 4.16
C GLY A 18 -11.31 -17.36 2.81
N LEU A 19 -12.07 -18.10 2.01
CA LEU A 19 -12.59 -17.60 0.73
C LEU A 19 -13.81 -16.70 0.93
N LEU A 20 -14.64 -16.97 1.94
CA LEU A 20 -15.73 -16.10 2.34
C LEU A 20 -15.21 -14.75 2.87
N ASP A 21 -14.18 -14.77 3.71
CA ASP A 21 -13.54 -13.56 4.21
C ASP A 21 -12.92 -12.73 3.07
N LEU A 22 -12.25 -13.40 2.12
CA LEU A 22 -11.67 -12.75 0.96
C LEU A 22 -12.75 -12.10 0.09
N PHE A 23 -13.85 -12.83 -0.16
CA PHE A 23 -14.99 -12.30 -0.90
C PHE A 23 -15.58 -11.05 -0.21
N GLY A 24 -15.81 -11.12 1.11
CA GLY A 24 -16.32 -10.00 1.89
C GLY A 24 -15.42 -8.77 1.80
N ALA A 25 -14.10 -8.95 2.01
CA ALA A 25 -13.12 -7.87 1.92
C ALA A 25 -13.09 -7.24 0.50
N CYS A 26 -13.13 -8.07 -0.55
CA CYS A 26 -13.12 -7.58 -1.93
C CYS A 26 -14.39 -6.81 -2.30
N VAL A 27 -15.56 -7.27 -1.85
CA VAL A 27 -16.85 -6.58 -2.09
C VAL A 27 -16.90 -5.26 -1.36
N GLU A 28 -16.53 -5.22 -0.08
CA GLU A 28 -16.47 -3.99 0.72
C GLU A 28 -15.56 -2.95 0.07
N ALA A 29 -14.34 -3.37 -0.30
CA ALA A 29 -13.36 -2.48 -0.92
C ALA A 29 -13.79 -2.00 -2.30
N SER A 30 -14.46 -2.86 -3.09
CA SER A 30 -14.96 -2.52 -4.42
C SER A 30 -16.11 -1.51 -4.37
N ALA A 31 -17.01 -1.65 -3.38
CA ALA A 31 -18.14 -0.74 -3.20
C ALA A 31 -17.71 0.70 -2.84
N ARG A 32 -16.56 0.85 -2.18
CA ARG A 32 -16.05 2.13 -1.68
C ARG A 32 -15.10 2.85 -2.63
N THR A 33 -14.64 2.21 -3.70
CA THR A 33 -13.61 2.78 -4.57
C THR A 33 -14.10 3.10 -5.98
N PRO A 34 -13.87 4.33 -6.49
CA PRO A 34 -14.02 4.63 -7.91
C PRO A 34 -12.78 4.23 -8.73
N LEU A 35 -11.67 3.81 -8.09
CA LEU A 35 -10.41 3.56 -8.77
C LEU A 35 -10.42 2.22 -9.53
N HIS A 36 -10.36 2.30 -10.86
CA HIS A 36 -10.35 1.12 -11.73
C HIS A 36 -9.20 0.15 -11.41
N VAL A 37 -8.00 0.66 -11.15
CA VAL A 37 -6.84 -0.17 -10.77
C VAL A 37 -7.13 -0.98 -9.50
N LYS A 38 -7.68 -0.34 -8.45
CA LYS A 38 -8.06 -1.02 -7.20
C LYS A 38 -9.12 -2.10 -7.45
N ARG A 39 -10.14 -1.82 -8.27
CA ARG A 39 -11.16 -2.84 -8.63
C ARG A 39 -10.56 -4.04 -9.35
N ARG A 40 -9.63 -3.82 -10.28
CA ARG A 40 -8.93 -4.90 -10.99
C ARG A 40 -8.06 -5.73 -10.05
N MET A 41 -7.28 -5.07 -9.19
CA MET A 41 -6.48 -5.75 -8.17
C MET A 41 -7.35 -6.60 -7.24
N LEU A 42 -8.51 -6.09 -6.80
CA LEU A 42 -9.46 -6.85 -5.98
C LEU A 42 -10.08 -8.04 -6.74
N ALA A 43 -10.43 -7.85 -8.02
CA ALA A 43 -10.93 -8.93 -8.86
C ALA A 43 -9.88 -10.02 -9.07
N ARG A 44 -8.61 -9.64 -9.25
CA ARG A 44 -7.48 -10.56 -9.38
C ARG A 44 -7.22 -11.33 -8.08
N LEU A 45 -7.21 -10.67 -6.91
CA LEU A 45 -7.11 -11.36 -5.62
C LEU A 45 -8.22 -12.40 -5.45
N LEU A 46 -9.44 -12.01 -5.81
CA LEU A 46 -10.58 -12.91 -5.69
C LEU A 46 -10.44 -14.11 -6.62
N ALA A 47 -10.08 -13.90 -7.89
CA ALA A 47 -9.85 -14.96 -8.87
C ALA A 47 -8.72 -15.91 -8.45
N GLU A 48 -7.60 -15.37 -7.98
CA GLU A 48 -6.48 -16.17 -7.46
C GLU A 48 -6.86 -16.94 -6.19
N GLY A 49 -7.72 -16.36 -5.33
CA GLY A 49 -8.24 -17.00 -4.13
C GLY A 49 -9.17 -18.18 -4.43
N TYR A 50 -10.02 -18.09 -5.45
CA TYR A 50 -10.88 -19.22 -5.86
C TYR A 50 -10.09 -20.46 -6.28
N GLY A 51 -8.89 -20.28 -6.81
CA GLY A 51 -8.00 -21.37 -7.21
C GLY A 51 -7.07 -21.87 -6.09
N GLU A 52 -7.13 -21.30 -4.89
CA GLU A 52 -6.18 -21.58 -3.82
C GLU A 52 -6.75 -22.54 -2.75
N PRO A 53 -6.19 -23.75 -2.62
CA PRO A 53 -6.56 -24.68 -1.55
C PRO A 53 -5.82 -24.45 -0.23
N ASP A 54 -4.72 -23.69 -0.23
CA ASP A 54 -3.88 -23.44 0.95
C ASP A 54 -4.45 -22.30 1.82
N PRO A 55 -4.89 -22.58 3.08
CA PRO A 55 -5.44 -21.56 3.97
C PRO A 55 -4.48 -20.41 4.27
N ALA A 56 -3.17 -20.66 4.37
CA ALA A 56 -2.20 -19.61 4.69
C ALA A 56 -2.06 -18.60 3.54
N LYS A 57 -2.15 -19.10 2.30
CA LYS A 57 -2.15 -18.22 1.13
C LYS A 57 -3.49 -17.50 0.95
N LEU A 58 -4.61 -18.09 1.37
CA LEU A 58 -5.89 -17.39 1.44
C LEU A 58 -5.83 -16.25 2.47
N GLU A 59 -5.29 -16.50 3.66
CA GLU A 59 -5.09 -15.48 4.70
C GLU A 59 -4.24 -14.31 4.19
N ASN A 60 -3.14 -14.61 3.48
CA ASN A 60 -2.33 -13.57 2.84
C ASN A 60 -3.12 -12.74 1.82
N ARG A 61 -4.02 -13.35 1.05
CA ARG A 61 -4.88 -12.63 0.09
C ARG A 61 -5.92 -11.77 0.80
N VAL A 62 -6.52 -12.27 1.88
CA VAL A 62 -7.42 -11.47 2.75
C VAL A 62 -6.67 -10.26 3.29
N TYR A 63 -5.43 -10.45 3.75
CA TYR A 63 -4.58 -9.36 4.21
C TYR A 63 -4.30 -8.33 3.10
N MET A 64 -3.96 -8.78 1.87
CA MET A 64 -3.78 -7.87 0.72
C MET A 64 -5.08 -7.11 0.36
N ALA A 65 -6.24 -7.77 0.42
CA ALA A 65 -7.53 -7.13 0.18
C ALA A 65 -7.82 -6.05 1.24
N ARG A 66 -7.45 -6.29 2.50
CA ARG A 66 -7.55 -5.30 3.59
C ARG A 66 -6.62 -4.11 3.38
N ILE A 67 -5.36 -4.34 2.99
CA ILE A 67 -4.45 -3.26 2.58
C ILE A 67 -5.11 -2.43 1.48
N LEU A 68 -5.57 -3.08 0.42
CA LEU A 68 -6.22 -2.37 -0.69
C LEU A 68 -7.41 -1.54 -0.22
N ASN A 69 -8.22 -2.06 0.70
CA ASN A 69 -9.35 -1.33 1.25
C ASN A 69 -8.94 0.01 1.88
N ASP A 70 -7.84 0.01 2.64
CA ASP A 70 -7.25 1.19 3.29
C ASP A 70 -6.66 2.21 2.30
N LEU A 71 -6.32 1.79 1.07
CA LEU A 71 -5.64 2.66 0.11
C LEU A 71 -6.61 3.42 -0.80
N GLU A 72 -6.33 4.72 -0.93
CA GLU A 72 -6.97 5.68 -1.82
C GLU A 72 -5.98 6.28 -2.83
N GLN A 73 -6.46 7.06 -3.79
CA GLN A 73 -5.66 7.63 -4.88
C GLN A 73 -4.37 8.33 -4.42
N PRO A 74 -4.36 9.16 -3.35
CA PRO A 74 -3.13 9.77 -2.84
C PRO A 74 -2.06 8.76 -2.47
N HIS A 75 -2.46 7.60 -1.92
CA HIS A 75 -1.54 6.55 -1.51
C HIS A 75 -0.85 5.91 -2.71
N PHE A 76 -1.59 5.63 -3.79
CA PHE A 76 -1.03 5.09 -5.03
C PHE A 76 -0.05 6.06 -5.68
N LEU A 77 -0.34 7.38 -5.64
CA LEU A 77 0.58 8.41 -6.16
C LEU A 77 1.91 8.40 -5.41
N LEU A 78 1.89 8.42 -4.07
CA LEU A 78 3.11 8.39 -3.28
C LEU A 78 3.89 7.08 -3.45
N LEU A 79 3.19 5.94 -3.54
CA LEU A 79 3.82 4.64 -3.77
C LEU A 79 4.53 4.58 -5.12
N LYS A 80 3.89 5.08 -6.18
CA LYS A 80 4.49 5.15 -7.51
C LYS A 80 5.75 6.02 -7.53
N GLU A 81 5.70 7.18 -6.87
CA GLU A 81 6.88 8.04 -6.73
C GLU A 81 8.01 7.29 -6.02
N LEU A 82 7.74 6.74 -4.84
CA LEU A 82 8.74 6.03 -4.03
C LEU A 82 9.21 4.71 -4.66
N ALA A 83 8.47 4.14 -5.62
CA ALA A 83 8.95 3.03 -6.43
C ALA A 83 9.98 3.49 -7.47
N SER A 84 9.83 4.71 -7.99
CA SER A 84 10.72 5.31 -8.99
C SER A 84 11.98 5.96 -8.41
N VAL A 85 11.91 6.45 -7.18
CA VAL A 85 13.04 7.05 -6.45
C VAL A 85 13.38 6.21 -5.23
N GLU A 86 14.66 5.94 -4.95
CA GLU A 86 15.04 5.10 -3.80
C GLU A 86 14.53 5.66 -2.46
N GLU A 87 14.58 6.98 -2.31
CA GLU A 87 14.10 7.71 -1.14
C GLU A 87 13.62 9.12 -1.51
N ALA A 88 12.60 9.63 -0.81
CA ALA A 88 12.10 11.00 -1.00
C ALA A 88 11.93 11.74 0.34
N THR A 89 12.01 13.08 0.31
CA THR A 89 11.73 13.92 1.47
C THR A 89 10.23 14.18 1.63
N LEU A 90 9.78 14.48 2.86
CA LEU A 90 8.40 14.89 3.11
C LEU A 90 7.95 16.05 2.21
N VAL A 91 8.80 17.05 2.05
CA VAL A 91 8.52 18.25 1.24
C VAL A 91 8.27 17.87 -0.22
N HIS A 92 9.11 17.00 -0.79
CA HIS A 92 8.93 16.51 -2.16
C HIS A 92 7.61 15.77 -2.32
N LEU A 93 7.33 14.81 -1.43
CA LEU A 93 6.10 14.01 -1.48
C LEU A 93 4.84 14.86 -1.30
N ALA A 94 4.90 15.94 -0.51
CA ALA A 94 3.80 16.87 -0.34
C ALA A 94 3.42 17.58 -1.65
N THR A 95 4.40 17.85 -2.53
CA THR A 95 4.14 18.50 -3.83
C THR A 95 3.34 17.63 -4.81
N LEU A 96 3.26 16.32 -4.55
CA LEU A 96 2.53 15.36 -5.40
C LEU A 96 1.06 15.23 -5.02
N LEU A 97 0.66 15.79 -3.88
CA LEU A 97 -0.69 15.69 -3.36
C LEU A 97 -1.44 17.00 -3.47
N ASP A 98 -2.74 16.90 -3.73
CA ASP A 98 -3.67 18.01 -3.65
C ASP A 98 -4.83 17.64 -2.70
N PRO A 99 -4.92 18.25 -1.50
CA PRO A 99 -4.03 19.25 -0.94
C PRO A 99 -2.76 18.66 -0.28
N PRO A 100 -1.62 19.39 -0.29
CA PRO A 100 -0.32 18.93 0.26
C PRO A 100 -0.33 18.53 1.73
N GLN A 101 -1.23 19.12 2.54
CA GLN A 101 -1.32 18.86 3.98
C GLN A 101 -1.68 17.42 4.35
N PHE A 102 -2.18 16.61 3.41
CA PHE A 102 -2.51 15.21 3.67
C PHE A 102 -1.30 14.28 3.64
N VAL A 103 -0.13 14.75 3.23
CA VAL A 103 1.09 13.93 3.07
C VAL A 103 1.42 13.09 4.31
N ASP A 104 1.35 13.66 5.51
CA ASP A 104 1.64 12.95 6.76
C ASP A 104 0.64 11.83 7.02
N SER A 105 -0.65 12.10 6.78
CA SER A 105 -1.72 11.10 6.97
C SER A 105 -1.64 9.97 5.94
N THR A 106 -1.29 10.30 4.69
CA THR A 106 -1.07 9.32 3.61
C THR A 106 0.14 8.45 3.93
N LEU A 107 1.26 9.03 4.35
CA LEU A 107 2.47 8.29 4.72
C LEU A 107 2.28 7.45 5.99
N SER A 108 1.50 7.93 6.95
CA SER A 108 1.13 7.16 8.15
C SER A 108 0.37 5.89 7.77
N THR A 109 -0.61 6.00 6.87
CA THR A 109 -1.37 4.85 6.36
C THR A 109 -0.50 3.87 5.59
N LEU A 110 0.40 4.38 4.72
CA LEU A 110 1.35 3.55 3.99
C LEU A 110 2.34 2.83 4.91
N SER A 111 2.81 3.50 5.96
CA SER A 111 3.75 2.93 6.94
C SER A 111 3.06 1.89 7.82
N ARG A 112 1.81 2.12 8.25
CA ARG A 112 1.01 1.16 9.01
C ARG A 112 0.79 -0.15 8.24
N ASN A 113 0.62 -0.05 6.93
CA ASN A 113 0.49 -1.20 6.04
C ASN A 113 1.85 -1.79 5.60
N GLY A 114 2.97 -1.30 6.13
CA GLY A 114 4.31 -1.82 5.84
C GLY A 114 4.79 -1.57 4.41
N LEU A 115 4.16 -0.67 3.66
CA LEU A 115 4.51 -0.38 2.26
C LEU A 115 5.62 0.66 2.15
N VAL A 116 5.74 1.53 3.16
CA VAL A 116 6.76 2.59 3.25
C VAL A 116 7.42 2.54 4.62
N ARG A 117 8.69 2.93 4.69
CA ARG A 117 9.44 3.09 5.93
C ARG A 117 10.10 4.47 6.02
N THR A 118 10.22 4.99 7.23
CA THR A 118 11.05 6.16 7.50
C THR A 118 12.52 5.74 7.52
N VAL A 119 13.35 6.44 6.75
CA VAL A 119 14.80 6.30 6.78
C VAL A 119 15.33 7.29 7.80
N HIS A 120 15.65 6.78 8.98
CA HIS A 120 16.43 7.55 9.93
C HIS A 120 17.85 7.65 9.38
N GLN A 121 18.28 8.87 9.03
CA GLN A 121 19.71 9.11 8.92
C GLN A 121 20.29 8.86 10.31
N PHE A 122 21.04 7.78 10.47
CA PHE A 122 22.03 7.73 11.54
C PHE A 122 22.96 8.91 11.27
N LEU A 123 22.73 10.02 11.99
CA LEU A 123 23.81 10.95 12.27
C LEU A 123 24.88 10.06 12.90
N SER A 124 25.95 9.79 12.15
CA SER A 124 27.17 9.28 12.79
C SER A 124 27.44 10.17 13.99
N PRO A 125 27.86 9.64 15.15
CA PRO A 125 28.21 10.47 16.29
C PRO A 125 29.51 11.20 15.95
N ARG A 126 29.41 12.25 15.13
CA ARG A 126 30.41 13.30 15.11
C ARG A 126 30.16 14.08 16.38
N TYR A 127 30.99 13.77 17.38
CA TYR A 127 31.16 14.61 18.55
C TYR A 127 31.24 16.08 18.09
N PRO A 128 30.44 17.00 18.64
CA PRO A 128 30.55 18.40 18.30
C PRO A 128 31.91 18.90 18.78
N THR A 129 32.77 19.31 17.84
CA THR A 129 34.08 19.91 18.15
C THR A 129 34.01 21.40 18.48
N SER A 130 32.81 22.01 18.52
CA SER A 130 32.67 23.38 19.01
C SER A 130 31.24 23.73 19.43
N TYR A 131 31.13 24.49 20.52
CA TYR A 131 29.88 25.02 21.10
C TYR A 131 29.16 26.09 20.24
N SER A 132 29.66 26.42 19.05
CA SER A 132 29.12 27.48 18.19
C SER A 132 28.06 27.04 17.17
N GLU A 133 27.69 25.75 17.12
CA GLU A 133 26.66 25.23 16.20
C GLU A 133 25.26 25.11 16.83
N LEU A 134 25.07 25.62 18.06
CA LEU A 134 23.79 25.54 18.79
C LEU A 134 22.85 26.74 18.57
N ASP A 135 23.26 27.76 17.83
CA ASP A 135 22.40 28.90 17.47
C ASP A 135 21.70 28.65 16.13
N GLY A 136 20.60 27.90 16.19
CA GLY A 136 19.80 27.55 15.01
C GLY A 136 18.47 26.86 15.32
N GLN A 137 17.62 27.52 16.12
CA GLN A 137 16.18 27.26 16.34
C GLN A 137 15.72 25.90 16.94
N PRO A 138 14.94 25.91 18.03
CA PRO A 138 14.18 24.75 18.45
C PRO A 138 12.93 24.62 17.57
N GLY A 139 12.83 23.53 16.78
CA GLY A 139 11.55 23.11 16.19
C GLY A 139 11.49 22.84 14.69
N ALA A 140 12.59 22.86 13.93
CA ALA A 140 12.55 22.33 12.57
C ALA A 140 12.46 20.80 12.62
N PRO A 141 11.39 20.15 12.12
CA PRO A 141 11.35 18.70 12.05
C PRO A 141 12.52 18.24 11.17
N GLN A 142 13.42 17.45 11.74
CA GLN A 142 14.47 16.79 10.97
C GLN A 142 13.79 16.04 9.82
N GLY A 143 14.03 16.51 8.59
CA GLY A 143 13.30 16.08 7.40
C GLY A 143 13.42 14.58 7.19
N GLY A 144 12.41 13.83 7.65
CA GLY A 144 12.33 12.39 7.45
C GLY A 144 12.39 12.08 5.96
N ARG A 145 13.29 11.17 5.59
CA ARG A 145 13.29 10.55 4.27
C ARG A 145 12.42 9.31 4.34
N PHE A 146 11.69 9.05 3.27
CA PHE A 146 10.80 7.90 3.16
C PHE A 146 11.29 7.02 2.03
N ALA A 147 11.26 5.71 2.25
CA ALA A 147 11.64 4.71 1.26
C ALA A 147 10.53 3.67 1.13
N ILE A 148 10.33 3.16 -0.08
CA ILE A 148 9.45 2.02 -0.30
C ILE A 148 10.08 0.74 0.28
N THR A 149 9.26 -0.11 0.90
CA THR A 149 9.70 -1.42 1.38
C THR A 149 9.73 -2.45 0.24
N ILE A 150 10.24 -3.66 0.49
CA ILE A 150 10.15 -4.77 -0.48
C ILE A 150 8.67 -5.06 -0.79
N LEU A 151 7.84 -5.19 0.26
CA LEU A 151 6.40 -5.37 0.13
C LEU A 151 5.74 -4.24 -0.68
N GLY A 152 6.14 -2.99 -0.44
CA GLY A 152 5.64 -1.85 -1.21
C GLY A 152 6.00 -1.93 -2.70
N ARG A 153 7.21 -2.38 -3.05
CA ARG A 153 7.62 -2.55 -4.46
C ARG A 153 6.85 -3.67 -5.13
N ASP A 154 6.71 -4.80 -4.45
CA ASP A 154 5.95 -5.94 -4.98
C ASP A 154 4.48 -5.56 -5.19
N PHE A 155 3.91 -4.77 -4.26
CA PHE A 155 2.58 -4.20 -4.40
C PHE A 155 2.47 -3.26 -5.62
N CYS A 156 3.46 -2.39 -5.86
CA CYS A 156 3.45 -1.49 -7.02
C CYS A 156 3.50 -2.26 -8.34
N ARG A 157 4.37 -3.26 -8.45
CA ARG A 157 4.44 -4.14 -9.63
C ARG A 157 3.11 -4.83 -9.87
N TRP A 158 2.51 -5.36 -8.82
CA TRP A 158 1.22 -6.01 -8.92
C TRP A 158 0.10 -5.04 -9.35
N ALA A 159 0.17 -3.77 -8.93
CA ALA A 159 -0.76 -2.73 -9.38
C ALA A 159 -0.56 -2.36 -10.85
N GLU A 160 0.70 -2.32 -11.32
CA GLU A 160 1.06 -2.08 -12.73
C GLU A 160 0.56 -3.21 -13.63
N ASP A 161 0.81 -4.47 -13.27
CA ASP A 161 0.29 -5.64 -14.00
C ASP A 161 -1.24 -5.58 -14.13
N ALA A 162 -1.95 -5.20 -13.04
CA ALA A 162 -3.40 -5.06 -13.06
C ALA A 162 -3.88 -3.88 -13.95
N ALA A 163 -3.06 -2.87 -14.19
CA ALA A 163 -3.37 -1.75 -15.06
C ALA A 163 -3.17 -2.10 -16.56
N GLU A 164 -2.17 -2.94 -16.88
CA GLU A 164 -1.76 -3.29 -18.25
C GLU A 164 -2.65 -4.31 -18.98
N GLU A 165 -3.57 -5.00 -18.30
CA GLU A 165 -4.56 -5.90 -18.93
C GLU A 165 -5.68 -5.13 -19.71
N LEU A 166 -5.30 -4.10 -20.47
CA LEU A 166 -6.13 -3.29 -21.40
C LEU A 166 -5.94 -3.73 -22.85
#